data_AF-A0A947GW95-F1
#
_entry.id   AF-A0A947GW95-F1
#
_cell.length_a   1.000
_cell.length_b   1.000
_cell.length_c   1.000
_cell.angle_alpha   90.00
_cell.angle_beta   90.00
_cell.angle_gamma   90.00
#
_symmetry.space_group_name_H-M   'P 1'
#
loop_
_entity.id
_entity.type
_entity.pdbx_description
1 polymer ?
#
loop_
_entity_poly.entity_id
_entity_poly.type
_entity_poly.pdbx_seq_one_letter_code
_entity_poly.pdbx_strand_id
1 'polypeptide(L)'
;MTRKTWHRIASALAAAGLSASLAGPALAQTAAHSHDAAASHKLSLNQGHKWASDEPLRKGMDRIRAVVAPRLKEAHAGKLTTQQYRELATQVETEVASIVATCKLEPKADAMLHLVIADLGEGTDEMAGKNAKRSPAQGLVKVALAVNQYGKHFEHPGFKPIPNLH
;
A
#
# COMPACT_ATOMS: atom_id res chain seq x y z
N MET A 1 40.69 51.72 18.79
CA MET A 1 40.37 50.43 18.13
C MET A 1 39.40 50.71 16.99
N THR A 2 39.92 50.81 15.76
CA THR A 2 39.64 49.86 14.64
C THR A 2 38.25 50.04 14.04
N ARG A 3 38.13 50.77 12.92
CA ARG A 3 38.10 50.26 11.52
C ARG A 3 36.63 49.93 11.11
N LYS A 4 36.09 50.18 9.90
CA LYS A 4 36.69 50.47 8.59
C LYS A 4 35.55 50.63 7.55
N THR A 5 35.53 51.80 6.91
CA THR A 5 35.24 52.09 5.49
C THR A 5 34.13 51.30 4.77
N TRP A 6 33.08 52.02 4.38
CA TRP A 6 32.30 51.71 3.19
C TRP A 6 32.28 52.92 2.28
N HIS A 7 33.05 52.89 1.20
CA HIS A 7 32.78 53.76 0.06
C HIS A 7 33.38 53.19 -1.22
N ARG A 8 32.45 53.01 -2.17
CA ARG A 8 32.61 52.98 -3.64
C ARG A 8 33.25 51.68 -4.14
N ILE A 9 32.84 51.10 -5.26
CA ILE A 9 32.55 51.67 -6.57
C ILE A 9 31.69 50.63 -7.33
N ALA A 10 30.76 51.06 -8.17
CA ALA A 10 30.46 50.34 -9.41
C ALA A 10 29.84 51.31 -10.42
N SER A 11 30.71 51.95 -11.19
CA SER A 11 30.33 52.65 -12.43
C SER A 11 30.07 51.63 -13.54
N ALA A 12 29.09 51.97 -14.36
CA ALA A 12 28.60 51.22 -15.51
C ALA A 12 29.51 51.32 -16.75
N LEU A 13 28.97 50.78 -17.86
CA LEU A 13 29.42 50.72 -19.27
C LEU A 13 30.27 49.49 -19.64
N ALA A 14 30.09 48.84 -20.79
CA ALA A 14 29.09 48.92 -21.86
C ALA A 14 29.24 47.69 -22.77
N ALA A 15 28.25 47.53 -23.64
CA ALA A 15 27.99 46.44 -24.58
C ALA A 15 29.14 46.06 -25.54
N ALA A 16 29.11 44.79 -25.95
CA ALA A 16 29.34 44.38 -27.34
C ALA A 16 28.63 43.06 -27.60
N GLY A 17 27.64 43.08 -28.50
CA GLY A 17 26.96 41.89 -29.00
C GLY A 17 27.80 41.15 -30.03
N LEU A 18 27.55 39.85 -30.14
CA LEU A 18 27.78 39.10 -31.38
C LEU A 18 26.72 37.99 -31.49
N SER A 19 25.89 38.11 -32.51
CA SER A 19 24.89 37.15 -32.95
C SER A 19 25.54 35.93 -33.59
N ALA A 20 25.05 34.72 -33.31
CA ALA A 20 24.85 33.66 -34.30
C ALA A 20 24.17 32.44 -33.64
N SER A 21 22.99 32.14 -34.16
CA SER A 21 22.09 31.04 -33.87
C SER A 21 22.65 29.66 -34.23
N LEU A 22 22.38 28.65 -33.40
CA LEU A 22 22.12 27.26 -33.81
C LEU A 22 21.13 26.66 -32.82
N ALA A 23 19.87 26.61 -33.25
CA ALA A 23 18.83 25.84 -32.61
C ALA A 23 19.12 24.34 -32.82
N GLY A 24 19.45 23.63 -31.74
CA GLY A 24 19.40 22.18 -31.68
C GLY A 24 18.24 21.77 -30.78
N PRO A 25 17.29 20.92 -31.23
CA PRO A 25 16.20 20.49 -30.38
C PRO A 25 16.75 19.74 -29.17
N ALA A 26 16.33 20.19 -27.99
CA ALA A 26 16.41 19.43 -26.76
C ALA A 26 15.69 18.10 -26.96
N LEU A 27 16.45 17.01 -27.11
CA LEU A 27 15.92 15.67 -26.86
C LEU A 27 15.88 15.50 -25.34
N ALA A 28 14.86 16.13 -24.74
CA ALA A 28 14.29 15.60 -23.53
C ALA A 28 13.95 14.14 -23.84
N GLN A 29 14.62 13.20 -23.19
CA GLN A 29 14.16 11.82 -23.13
C GLN A 29 12.81 11.88 -22.42
N THR A 30 11.74 12.06 -23.19
CA THR A 30 10.44 11.62 -22.73
C THR A 30 10.59 10.11 -22.61
N ALA A 31 10.84 9.64 -21.39
CA ALA A 31 10.47 8.29 -21.06
C ALA A 31 8.98 8.26 -21.37
N ALA A 32 8.64 7.72 -22.55
CA ALA A 32 7.27 7.47 -22.92
C ALA A 32 6.68 6.67 -21.77
N HIS A 33 5.72 7.27 -21.06
CA HIS A 33 4.92 6.56 -20.09
C HIS A 33 4.09 5.54 -20.88
N SER A 34 4.66 4.35 -21.11
CA SER A 34 3.91 3.23 -21.63
C SER A 34 2.77 2.94 -20.65
N HIS A 35 1.54 3.15 -21.11
CA HIS A 35 0.31 2.74 -20.43
C HIS A 35 0.06 1.22 -20.55
N ASP A 36 1.10 0.40 -20.75
CA ASP A 36 1.01 -1.05 -20.91
C ASP A 36 0.97 -1.76 -19.54
N ALA A 37 0.00 -1.36 -18.73
CA ALA A 37 -0.71 -2.19 -17.78
C ALA A 37 -1.72 -1.27 -17.08
N ALA A 38 -2.92 -1.13 -17.63
CA ALA A 38 -4.03 -0.72 -16.78
C ALA A 38 -4.07 -1.72 -15.61
N ALA A 39 -3.75 -1.25 -14.40
CA ALA A 39 -3.77 -2.09 -13.21
C ALA A 39 -5.15 -2.73 -13.11
N SER A 40 -5.21 -4.06 -13.10
CA SER A 40 -6.49 -4.75 -13.01
C SER A 40 -7.13 -4.40 -11.67
N HIS A 41 -8.38 -3.95 -11.69
CA HIS A 41 -9.11 -3.59 -10.46
C HIS A 41 -9.70 -4.82 -9.74
N LYS A 42 -9.34 -6.03 -10.19
CA LYS A 42 -9.84 -7.30 -9.68
C LYS A 42 -8.66 -8.24 -9.49
N LEU A 43 -8.65 -8.95 -8.37
CA LEU A 43 -7.70 -10.04 -8.14
C LEU A 43 -7.81 -11.09 -9.25
N SER A 44 -6.66 -11.47 -9.79
CA SER A 44 -6.53 -12.47 -10.83
C SER A 44 -5.35 -13.39 -10.53
N LEU A 45 -5.37 -14.60 -11.12
CA LEU A 45 -4.25 -15.54 -11.06
C LEU A 45 -3.21 -15.18 -12.13
N ASN A 46 -1.95 -15.54 -11.89
CA ASN A 46 -0.87 -15.47 -12.87
C ASN A 46 -1.06 -16.54 -13.93
N GLN A 47 -1.84 -16.25 -14.98
CA GLN A 47 -2.14 -17.19 -16.06
C GLN A 47 -2.69 -18.54 -15.54
N GLY A 48 -3.54 -18.48 -14.51
CA GLY A 48 -4.11 -19.68 -13.86
C GLY A 48 -3.29 -20.23 -12.69
N HIS A 49 -2.08 -19.72 -12.46
CA HIS A 49 -1.23 -20.06 -11.33
C HIS A 49 -1.31 -19.01 -10.22
N LYS A 50 -0.98 -19.40 -8.98
CA LYS A 50 -0.82 -18.44 -7.89
C LYS A 50 0.41 -17.56 -8.15
N TRP A 51 0.37 -16.34 -7.64
CA TRP A 51 1.51 -15.42 -7.63
C TRP A 51 2.56 -15.89 -6.64
N ALA A 52 3.83 -15.84 -7.04
CA ALA A 52 4.93 -16.06 -6.11
C ALA A 52 4.85 -15.03 -4.98
N SER A 53 5.20 -15.48 -3.78
CA SER A 53 5.25 -14.65 -2.59
C SER A 53 6.64 -14.75 -1.95
N ASP A 54 6.99 -13.78 -1.13
CA ASP A 54 8.21 -13.81 -0.32
C ASP A 54 7.91 -14.13 1.15
N GLU A 55 8.98 -14.28 1.94
CA GLU A 55 8.87 -14.63 3.36
C GLU A 55 8.24 -13.51 4.22
N PRO A 56 8.60 -12.22 4.07
CA PRO A 56 7.95 -11.14 4.79
C PRO A 56 6.43 -11.11 4.61
N LEU A 57 5.94 -11.25 3.36
CA LEU A 57 4.51 -11.30 3.08
C LEU A 57 3.83 -12.48 3.76
N ARG A 58 4.38 -13.70 3.62
CA ARG A 58 3.80 -14.90 4.26
C ARG A 58 3.68 -14.73 5.76
N LYS A 59 4.76 -14.28 6.42
CA LYS A 59 4.76 -14.07 7.87
C LYS A 59 3.75 -13.01 8.32
N GLY A 60 3.65 -11.90 7.59
CA GLY A 60 2.66 -10.87 7.89
C GLY A 60 1.22 -11.39 7.75
N MET A 61 0.92 -12.12 6.67
CA MET A 61 -0.40 -12.71 6.47
C MET A 61 -0.74 -13.79 7.50
N ASP A 62 0.24 -14.58 7.95
CA ASP A 62 0.06 -15.53 9.06
C ASP A 62 -0.27 -14.81 10.38
N ARG A 63 0.39 -13.68 10.68
CA ARG A 63 0.12 -12.87 11.87
C ARG A 63 -1.26 -12.20 11.82
N ILE A 64 -1.62 -11.60 10.68
CA ILE A 64 -2.97 -11.04 10.46
C ILE A 64 -4.03 -12.12 10.67
N ARG A 65 -3.85 -13.29 10.05
CA ARG A 65 -4.75 -14.43 10.24
C ARG A 65 -4.85 -14.84 11.72
N ALA A 66 -3.73 -14.89 12.43
CA ALA A 66 -3.69 -15.32 13.83
C ALA A 66 -4.46 -14.38 14.77
N VAL A 67 -4.47 -13.07 14.52
CA VAL A 67 -5.24 -12.11 15.32
C VAL A 67 -6.70 -12.03 14.91
N VAL A 68 -7.02 -12.24 13.63
CA VAL A 68 -8.39 -12.13 13.10
C VAL A 68 -9.22 -13.38 13.34
N ALA A 69 -8.70 -14.56 12.99
CA ALA A 69 -9.49 -15.80 12.95
C ALA A 69 -10.17 -16.16 14.29
N PRO A 70 -9.52 -16.03 15.46
CA PRO A 70 -10.15 -16.37 16.74
C PRO A 70 -11.31 -15.42 17.10
N ARG A 71 -11.30 -14.19 16.59
CA ARG A 71 -12.23 -13.12 16.99
C ARG A 71 -13.58 -13.20 16.27
N LEU A 72 -13.65 -13.94 15.16
CA LEU A 72 -14.87 -14.07 14.34
C LEU A 72 -16.04 -14.66 15.12
N LYS A 73 -15.81 -15.68 15.97
CA LYS A 73 -16.87 -16.27 16.78
C LYS A 73 -17.46 -15.28 17.78
N GLU A 74 -16.61 -14.49 18.43
CA GLU A 74 -17.03 -13.45 19.37
C GLU A 74 -17.76 -12.31 18.64
N ALA A 75 -17.30 -11.93 17.45
CA ALA A 75 -17.94 -10.93 16.61
C ALA A 75 -19.35 -11.36 16.18
N HIS A 76 -19.51 -12.59 15.68
CA HIS A 76 -20.82 -13.15 15.31
C HIS A 76 -21.76 -13.25 16.50
N ALA A 77 -21.23 -13.50 17.70
CA ALA A 77 -22.02 -13.52 18.93
C ALA A 77 -22.30 -12.12 19.50
N GLY A 78 -21.86 -11.04 18.85
CA GLY A 78 -22.04 -9.67 19.32
C GLY A 78 -21.27 -9.33 20.61
N LYS A 79 -20.21 -10.08 20.92
CA LYS A 79 -19.47 -9.97 22.19
C LYS A 79 -18.29 -9.01 22.16
N LEU A 80 -17.89 -8.56 20.97
CA LEU A 80 -16.80 -7.60 20.81
C LEU A 80 -17.28 -6.17 21.04
N THR A 81 -16.58 -5.43 21.89
CA THR A 81 -16.82 -4.00 22.09
C THR A 81 -16.22 -3.17 20.96
N THR A 82 -16.69 -1.93 20.79
CA THR A 82 -16.14 -0.99 19.81
C THR A 82 -14.64 -0.74 20.02
N GLN A 83 -14.17 -0.72 21.27
CA GLN A 83 -12.75 -0.56 21.55
C GLN A 83 -11.94 -1.79 21.09
N GLN A 84 -12.44 -3.00 21.32
CA GLN A 84 -11.77 -4.23 20.87
C GLN A 84 -11.69 -4.32 19.34
N TYR A 85 -12.71 -3.82 18.62
CA TYR A 85 -12.62 -3.72 17.16
C TYR A 85 -11.52 -2.74 16.71
N ARG A 86 -11.42 -1.57 17.34
CA ARG A 86 -10.35 -0.60 17.05
C ARG A 86 -8.97 -1.16 17.33
N GLU A 87 -8.78 -1.80 18.47
CA GLU A 87 -7.50 -2.43 18.83
C GLU A 87 -7.10 -3.52 17.82
N LEU A 88 -8.06 -4.32 17.38
CA LEU A 88 -7.83 -5.34 16.35
C LEU A 88 -7.52 -4.71 14.98
N ALA A 89 -8.20 -3.61 14.62
CA ALA A 89 -7.94 -2.86 13.40
C ALA A 89 -6.49 -2.34 13.38
N THR A 90 -6.04 -1.71 14.48
CA THR A 90 -4.66 -1.21 14.62
C THR A 90 -3.62 -2.33 14.53
N GLN A 91 -3.88 -3.51 15.09
CA GLN A 91 -2.98 -4.66 14.95
C GLN A 91 -2.84 -5.09 13.48
N VAL A 92 -3.96 -5.19 12.75
CA VAL A 92 -3.94 -5.53 11.32
C VAL A 92 -3.22 -4.47 10.50
N GLU A 93 -3.50 -3.18 10.73
CA GLU A 93 -2.82 -2.07 10.06
C GLU A 93 -1.30 -2.07 10.30
N THR A 94 -0.87 -2.39 11.52
CA THR A 94 0.55 -2.50 11.87
C THR A 94 1.23 -3.61 11.07
N GLU A 95 0.58 -4.78 10.95
CA GLU A 95 1.11 -5.88 10.15
C GLU A 95 1.12 -5.56 8.65
N VAL A 96 0.07 -4.90 8.14
CA VAL A 96 0.03 -4.42 6.74
C VAL A 96 1.17 -3.45 6.46
N ALA A 97 1.41 -2.48 7.35
CA ALA A 97 2.52 -1.54 7.21
C ALA A 97 3.88 -2.27 7.20
N SER A 98 4.04 -3.29 8.05
CA SER A 98 5.25 -4.11 8.07
C SER A 98 5.44 -4.91 6.77
N ILE A 99 4.37 -5.49 6.22
CA ILE A 99 4.41 -6.18 4.92
C ILE A 99 4.88 -5.23 3.83
N VAL A 100 4.22 -4.07 3.67
CA VAL A 100 4.54 -3.08 2.64
C VAL A 100 5.98 -2.59 2.75
N ALA A 101 6.48 -2.40 3.98
CA ALA A 101 7.83 -1.91 4.21
C ALA A 101 8.93 -2.93 3.91
N THR A 102 8.61 -4.24 3.88
CA THR A 102 9.63 -5.30 3.88
C THR A 102 9.51 -6.30 2.75
N CYS A 103 8.34 -6.42 2.11
CA CYS A 103 8.17 -7.32 0.98
C CYS A 103 8.89 -6.81 -0.28
N LYS A 104 9.32 -7.75 -1.11
CA LYS A 104 10.07 -7.55 -2.35
C LYS A 104 9.48 -8.44 -3.43
N LEU A 105 8.25 -8.14 -3.81
CA LEU A 105 7.56 -8.84 -4.87
C LEU A 105 7.95 -8.28 -6.25
N GLU A 106 7.87 -9.14 -7.26
CA GLU A 106 7.90 -8.68 -8.65
C GLU A 106 6.70 -7.75 -8.93
N PRO A 107 6.83 -6.73 -9.80
CA PRO A 107 5.82 -5.67 -9.96
C PRO A 107 4.39 -6.15 -10.22
N LYS A 108 4.21 -7.25 -10.95
CA LYS A 108 2.87 -7.80 -11.25
C LYS A 108 2.24 -8.50 -10.04
N ALA A 109 3.04 -9.18 -9.22
CA ALA A 109 2.56 -9.79 -7.98
C ALA A 109 2.24 -8.71 -6.94
N ASP A 110 3.07 -7.67 -6.87
CA ASP A 110 2.86 -6.49 -6.02
C ASP A 110 1.56 -5.75 -6.36
N ALA A 111 1.29 -5.53 -7.66
CA ALA A 111 0.02 -4.95 -8.11
C ALA A 111 -1.21 -5.75 -7.64
N MET A 112 -1.09 -7.09 -7.56
CA MET A 112 -2.17 -7.92 -7.02
C MET A 112 -2.23 -7.86 -5.49
N LEU A 113 -1.09 -7.74 -4.81
CA LEU A 113 -1.03 -7.59 -3.37
C LEU A 113 -1.71 -6.29 -2.93
N HIS A 114 -1.55 -5.21 -3.69
CA HIS A 114 -2.23 -3.95 -3.43
C HIS A 114 -3.75 -4.07 -3.35
N LEU A 115 -4.37 -4.96 -4.13
CA LEU A 115 -5.82 -5.19 -4.05
C LEU A 115 -6.21 -5.90 -2.73
N VAL A 116 -5.41 -6.86 -2.28
CA VAL A 116 -5.61 -7.49 -0.96
C VAL A 116 -5.45 -6.45 0.14
N ILE A 117 -4.40 -5.63 0.07
CA ILE A 117 -4.12 -4.59 1.06
C ILE A 117 -5.25 -3.55 1.10
N ALA A 118 -5.80 -3.18 -0.05
CA ALA A 118 -6.96 -2.28 -0.11
C ALA A 118 -8.18 -2.87 0.62
N ASP A 119 -8.49 -4.15 0.41
CA ASP A 119 -9.58 -4.84 1.13
C ASP A 119 -9.30 -4.96 2.63
N LEU A 120 -8.05 -5.22 3.03
CA LEU A 120 -7.63 -5.23 4.43
C LEU A 120 -7.84 -3.84 5.07
N GLY A 121 -7.40 -2.77 4.41
CA GLY A 121 -7.53 -1.40 4.89
C GLY A 121 -8.97 -0.92 4.98
N GLU A 122 -9.80 -1.20 3.98
CA GLU A 122 -11.23 -0.88 4.06
C GLU A 122 -11.91 -1.67 5.20
N GLY A 123 -11.53 -2.93 5.42
CA GLY A 123 -12.00 -3.72 6.56
C GLY A 123 -11.59 -3.14 7.91
N THR A 124 -10.36 -2.64 8.07
CA THR A 124 -9.90 -2.01 9.31
C THR A 124 -10.57 -0.66 9.55
N ASP A 125 -10.83 0.12 8.50
CA ASP A 125 -11.63 1.35 8.57
C ASP A 125 -13.07 1.09 9.03
N GLU A 126 -13.72 0.05 8.49
CA GLU A 126 -15.04 -0.40 8.93
C GLU A 126 -15.01 -0.86 10.40
N MET A 127 -14.02 -1.66 10.82
CA MET A 127 -13.82 -2.05 12.23
C MET A 127 -13.62 -0.86 13.15
N ALA A 128 -12.91 0.18 12.69
CA ALA A 128 -12.67 1.39 13.43
C ALA A 128 -13.90 2.33 13.49
N GLY A 129 -14.99 2.00 12.78
CA GLY A 129 -16.21 2.79 12.73
C GLY A 129 -16.10 4.02 11.81
N LYS A 130 -15.14 4.05 10.88
CA LYS A 130 -14.96 5.16 9.93
C LYS A 130 -15.97 5.14 8.78
N ASN A 131 -16.68 4.02 8.60
CA ASN A 131 -17.76 3.88 7.63
C ASN A 131 -19.12 3.75 8.34
N ALA A 132 -19.92 4.82 8.32
CA ALA A 132 -21.23 4.84 8.99
C ALA A 132 -22.27 3.86 8.39
N LYS A 133 -22.04 3.33 7.19
CA LYS A 133 -22.96 2.38 6.53
C LYS A 133 -22.65 0.92 6.84
N ARG A 134 -21.59 0.65 7.60
CA ARG A 134 -21.04 -0.68 7.82
C ARG A 134 -20.79 -0.87 9.30
N SER A 135 -21.15 -2.05 9.81
CA SER A 135 -20.86 -2.39 11.21
C SER A 135 -19.39 -2.80 11.38
N PRO A 136 -18.79 -2.60 12.57
CA PRO A 136 -17.45 -3.10 12.86
C PRO A 136 -17.27 -4.61 12.65
N ALA A 137 -18.33 -5.39 12.90
CA ALA A 137 -18.33 -6.83 12.64
C ALA A 137 -18.18 -7.15 11.15
N GLN A 138 -18.85 -6.40 10.27
CA GLN A 138 -18.70 -6.54 8.82
C GLN A 138 -17.27 -6.21 8.37
N GLY A 139 -16.63 -5.21 8.99
CA GLY A 139 -15.22 -4.91 8.75
C GLY A 139 -14.30 -6.09 9.09
N LEU A 140 -14.52 -6.73 10.24
CA LEU A 140 -13.74 -7.91 10.63
C LEU A 140 -13.93 -9.08 9.64
N VAL A 141 -15.17 -9.31 9.20
CA VAL A 141 -15.45 -10.32 8.17
C VAL A 141 -14.75 -9.96 6.85
N LYS A 142 -14.73 -8.69 6.45
CA LYS A 142 -14.04 -8.23 5.25
C LYS A 142 -12.53 -8.46 5.34
N VAL A 143 -11.89 -8.16 6.47
CA VAL A 143 -10.47 -8.49 6.71
C VAL A 143 -10.24 -9.99 6.57
N ALA A 144 -11.08 -10.83 7.17
CA ALA A 144 -10.94 -12.28 7.08
C ALA A 144 -11.14 -12.81 5.64
N LEU A 145 -12.05 -12.21 4.87
CA LEU A 145 -12.23 -12.52 3.45
C LEU A 145 -10.98 -12.14 2.65
N ALA A 146 -10.39 -10.97 2.90
CA ALA A 146 -9.15 -10.52 2.24
C ALA A 146 -7.98 -11.48 2.52
N VAL A 147 -7.83 -11.95 3.77
CA VAL A 147 -6.85 -12.99 4.14
C VAL A 147 -7.06 -14.27 3.34
N ASN A 148 -8.31 -14.71 3.17
CA ASN A 148 -8.60 -15.87 2.34
C ASN A 148 -8.36 -15.62 0.85
N GLN A 149 -8.63 -14.42 0.36
CA GLN A 149 -8.35 -14.03 -1.02
C GLN A 149 -6.84 -14.04 -1.28
N TYR A 150 -6.01 -13.56 -0.35
CA TYR A 150 -4.56 -13.74 -0.41
C TYR A 150 -4.18 -15.22 -0.58
N GLY A 151 -4.65 -16.10 0.31
CA GLY A 151 -4.31 -17.52 0.25
C GLY A 151 -4.77 -18.23 -1.03
N LYS A 152 -5.80 -17.72 -1.70
CA LYS A 152 -6.26 -18.22 -3.02
C LYS A 152 -5.38 -17.74 -4.18
N HIS A 153 -4.78 -16.56 -4.07
CA HIS A 153 -4.06 -15.93 -5.18
C HIS A 153 -2.54 -15.97 -5.04
N PHE A 154 -1.99 -16.15 -3.85
CA PHE A 154 -0.55 -16.15 -3.58
C PHE A 154 -0.07 -17.51 -3.08
N GLU A 155 1.14 -17.88 -3.49
CA GLU A 155 1.83 -19.06 -3.01
C GLU A 155 2.20 -18.90 -1.54
N HIS A 156 1.58 -19.72 -0.68
CA HIS A 156 1.89 -19.76 0.74
C HIS A 156 1.80 -21.21 1.21
N PRO A 157 2.93 -21.94 1.24
CA PRO A 157 2.95 -23.32 1.71
C PRO A 157 2.38 -23.45 3.12
N GLY A 158 1.40 -24.35 3.29
CA GLY A 158 0.76 -24.59 4.58
C GLY A 158 -0.29 -23.53 5.00
N PHE A 159 -0.62 -22.57 4.14
CA PHE A 159 -1.67 -21.59 4.44
C PHE A 159 -3.01 -22.29 4.74
N LYS A 160 -3.63 -21.91 5.85
CA LYS A 160 -4.92 -22.45 6.28
C LYS A 160 -6.00 -21.38 6.09
N PRO A 161 -6.96 -21.55 5.16
CA PRO A 161 -8.08 -20.63 5.04
C PRO A 161 -8.83 -20.48 6.36
N ILE A 162 -9.33 -19.27 6.62
CA ILE A 162 -10.24 -19.00 7.74
C ILE A 162 -11.62 -19.57 7.36
N PRO A 163 -12.17 -20.53 8.10
CA PRO A 163 -13.47 -21.13 7.80
C PRO A 163 -14.63 -20.24 8.24
N ASN A 164 -15.84 -20.56 7.78
CA ASN A 164 -17.11 -20.02 8.27
C ASN A 164 -17.29 -18.50 8.16
N LEU A 165 -16.93 -17.91 7.01
CA LEU A 165 -17.02 -16.46 6.75
C LEU A 165 -18.37 -16.00 6.17
N HIS A 166 -19.48 -16.57 6.64
CA HIS A 166 -20.84 -16.25 6.18
C HIS A 166 -21.60 -15.41 7.21
#